data_AF-A0A8J4AWF4-F1
#
_entry.id   AF-A0A8J4AWF4-F1
#
_cell.length_a   1.000
_cell.length_b   1.000
_cell.length_c   1.000
_cell.angle_alpha   90.00
_cell.angle_beta   90.00
_cell.angle_gamma   90.00
#
_symmetry.space_group_name_H-M   'P 1'
#
loop_
_entity.id
_entity.type
_entity.pdbx_description
1 polymer ?
#
loop_
_entity_poly.entity_id
_entity_poly.type
_entity_poly.pdbx_seq_one_letter_code
_entity_poly.pdbx_strand_id
1 'polypeptide(L)'
;MAPVPLQRTFARSFGRHLVAALLLLLIGLMVLCSSELVPKRVSLQGKLNYKDAHVRDIWTLVQLGTGVVYKLPGQPLDSPGYPVPPASIVTLDCTPDPKMPTNCTKISRAEVSRVVAPVARVGTDMKLRLLVMVVSYMASSSCGARAGANVANLRYAYTGDLGYMNFLRNCSYGQVTYSNVTVISTRVLCTGFLDQCDEESIALNARTSATNQYGPAFMSSYSRFTYVLPYGLLSACGWVGLAELSGTQTWYTPDGDGVFNKGTVLQESLHNFGIYHGWRNGSEYQDNSTAMGLGNSCPSAPELRRLGWALPLAQLNRSTLATRTFKAFMLPATYATSDGNMIRIQPNWLLSKAYKNAGTCTWRCA
;
A
#
# COMPACT_ATOMS: atom_id res chain seq x y z
N MET A 1 -76.47 -54.98 -11.01
CA MET A 1 -76.12 -56.37 -11.35
C MET A 1 -74.60 -56.51 -11.27
N ALA A 2 -74.11 -57.26 -10.29
CA ALA A 2 -72.84 -57.99 -10.41
C ALA A 2 -73.11 -59.27 -11.27
N PRO A 3 -72.13 -60.11 -11.72
CA PRO A 3 -70.81 -60.31 -11.11
C PRO A 3 -69.64 -60.80 -12.03
N VAL A 4 -68.50 -61.06 -11.38
CA VAL A 4 -67.45 -62.09 -11.62
C VAL A 4 -66.13 -61.69 -12.33
N PRO A 5 -64.97 -62.22 -11.84
CA PRO A 5 -63.64 -61.61 -11.89
C PRO A 5 -62.60 -62.44 -12.67
N LEU A 6 -61.34 -61.98 -12.69
CA LEU A 6 -60.18 -62.83 -12.96
C LEU A 6 -58.99 -62.43 -12.08
N GLN A 7 -58.62 -63.32 -11.17
CA GLN A 7 -57.35 -63.36 -10.47
C GLN A 7 -56.23 -63.77 -11.44
N ARG A 8 -55.00 -63.24 -11.24
CA ARG A 8 -53.78 -64.07 -11.15
C ARG A 8 -52.59 -63.30 -10.57
N THR A 9 -51.79 -64.08 -9.86
CA THR A 9 -50.70 -63.80 -8.93
C THR A 9 -49.31 -64.01 -9.56
N PHE A 10 -48.25 -63.66 -8.80
CA PHE A 10 -46.80 -63.97 -8.98
C PHE A 10 -46.03 -63.09 -10.00
N ALA A 11 -44.78 -62.65 -9.81
CA ALA A 11 -43.68 -62.98 -8.90
C ALA A 11 -42.77 -61.74 -8.71
N ARG A 12 -42.43 -61.33 -7.48
CA ARG A 12 -41.17 -61.65 -6.75
C ARG A 12 -39.84 -61.36 -7.49
N SER A 13 -39.17 -60.33 -6.97
CA SER A 13 -37.79 -60.40 -6.47
C SER A 13 -36.65 -60.68 -7.47
N PHE A 14 -36.32 -59.69 -8.31
CA PHE A 14 -35.01 -59.66 -9.01
C PHE A 14 -34.39 -58.25 -9.08
N GLY A 15 -34.74 -57.33 -8.17
CA GLY A 15 -34.38 -55.91 -8.29
C GLY A 15 -33.44 -55.34 -7.21
N ARG A 16 -33.07 -56.08 -6.17
CA ARG A 16 -32.31 -55.50 -5.03
C ARG A 16 -30.79 -55.70 -5.09
N HIS A 17 -30.29 -56.71 -5.78
CA HIS A 17 -28.84 -56.94 -5.88
C HIS A 17 -28.18 -56.21 -7.06
N LEU A 18 -28.93 -55.90 -8.13
CA LEU A 18 -28.39 -55.16 -9.27
C LEU A 18 -28.22 -53.65 -8.98
N VAL A 19 -29.13 -53.08 -8.19
CA VAL A 19 -29.07 -51.65 -7.80
C VAL A 19 -27.94 -51.39 -6.81
N ALA A 20 -27.66 -52.31 -5.89
CA ALA A 20 -26.55 -52.18 -4.95
C ALA A 20 -25.17 -52.29 -5.64
N ALA A 21 -25.04 -53.15 -6.65
CA ALA A 21 -23.80 -53.29 -7.42
C ALA A 21 -23.52 -52.07 -8.32
N LEU A 22 -24.55 -51.47 -8.94
CA LEU A 22 -24.39 -50.26 -9.75
C LEU A 22 -24.04 -49.03 -8.89
N LEU A 23 -24.60 -48.93 -7.68
CA LEU A 23 -24.32 -47.83 -6.75
C LEU A 23 -22.88 -47.90 -6.20
N LEU A 24 -22.37 -49.11 -5.92
CA LEU A 24 -20.98 -49.31 -5.50
C LEU A 24 -19.98 -49.07 -6.64
N LEU A 25 -20.35 -49.35 -7.90
CA LEU A 25 -19.51 -49.03 -9.06
C LEU A 25 -19.47 -47.51 -9.34
N LEU A 26 -20.58 -46.80 -9.14
CA LEU A 26 -20.66 -45.34 -9.24
C LEU A 26 -19.91 -44.63 -8.10
N ILE A 27 -19.96 -45.17 -6.88
CA ILE A 27 -19.14 -44.67 -5.76
C ILE A 27 -17.65 -44.99 -5.98
N GLY A 28 -17.33 -46.18 -6.52
CA GLY A 28 -15.96 -46.56 -6.90
C GLY A 28 -15.35 -45.69 -8.01
N LEU A 29 -16.14 -45.27 -9.01
CA LEU A 29 -15.68 -44.34 -10.05
C LEU A 29 -15.57 -42.88 -9.56
N MET A 30 -16.36 -42.46 -8.56
CA MET A 30 -16.22 -41.11 -7.97
C MET A 30 -15.02 -40.98 -7.03
N VAL A 31 -14.46 -42.08 -6.52
CA VAL A 31 -13.29 -42.06 -5.61
C VAL A 31 -11.95 -42.01 -6.37
N LEU A 32 -11.94 -42.20 -7.70
CA LEU A 32 -10.71 -42.41 -8.47
C LEU A 32 -10.13 -41.18 -9.21
N CYS A 33 -10.67 -39.95 -9.08
CA CYS A 33 -10.08 -38.80 -9.80
C CYS A 33 -10.16 -37.42 -9.11
N SER A 34 -10.45 -37.35 -7.81
CA SER A 34 -10.20 -36.12 -7.04
C SER A 34 -8.83 -36.18 -6.39
N SER A 35 -7.77 -36.41 -7.17
CA SER A 35 -6.45 -35.97 -6.72
C SER A 35 -6.51 -34.46 -6.69
N GLU A 36 -6.76 -33.88 -5.51
CA GLU A 36 -6.62 -32.44 -5.29
C GLU A 36 -5.24 -32.06 -5.81
N LEU A 37 -5.21 -31.33 -6.92
CA LEU A 37 -4.00 -30.75 -7.46
C LEU A 37 -3.44 -29.84 -6.39
N VAL A 38 -2.51 -30.36 -5.58
CA VAL A 38 -1.79 -29.58 -4.59
C VAL A 38 -1.14 -28.43 -5.37
N PRO A 39 -1.56 -27.17 -5.15
CA PRO A 39 -1.11 -26.08 -5.99
C PRO A 39 0.41 -25.99 -5.90
N LYS A 40 1.08 -26.08 -7.05
CA LYS A 40 2.54 -26.05 -7.11
C LYS A 40 3.03 -24.72 -6.57
N ARG A 41 3.88 -24.77 -5.54
CA ARG A 41 4.53 -23.59 -4.99
C ARG A 41 5.46 -22.96 -6.01
N VAL A 42 5.47 -21.63 -6.05
CA VAL A 42 6.35 -20.82 -6.89
C VAL A 42 7.28 -20.02 -5.99
N SER A 43 8.57 -20.10 -6.25
CA SER A 43 9.56 -19.26 -5.55
C SER A 43 9.68 -17.92 -6.26
N LEU A 44 9.49 -16.84 -5.51
CA LEU A 44 9.44 -15.48 -6.01
C LEU A 44 10.52 -14.66 -5.32
N GLN A 45 11.29 -13.91 -6.11
CA GLN A 45 12.22 -12.91 -5.58
C GLN A 45 11.73 -11.52 -5.99
N GLY A 46 11.57 -10.64 -5.01
CA GLY A 46 10.92 -9.36 -5.25
C GLY A 46 11.15 -8.33 -4.15
N LYS A 47 10.70 -7.11 -4.42
CA LYS A 47 10.57 -6.05 -3.42
C LYS A 47 9.20 -6.13 -2.76
N LEU A 48 9.17 -6.17 -1.44
CA LEU A 48 7.93 -6.12 -0.67
C LEU A 48 7.39 -4.68 -0.65
N ASN A 49 6.12 -4.51 -0.96
CA ASN A 49 5.40 -3.25 -0.89
C ASN A 49 4.24 -3.39 0.11
N TYR A 50 3.99 -2.31 0.85
CA TYR A 50 2.88 -2.20 1.78
C TYR A 50 2.10 -0.93 1.46
N LYS A 51 0.77 -1.00 1.58
CA LYS A 51 -0.13 0.15 1.54
C LYS A 51 -1.13 -0.03 2.68
N ASP A 52 -1.32 1.04 3.43
CA ASP A 52 -2.34 1.11 4.46
C ASP A 52 -3.55 1.84 3.87
N ALA A 53 -4.65 1.12 3.68
CA ALA A 53 -5.89 1.68 3.14
C ALA A 53 -6.95 1.93 4.23
N HIS A 54 -6.58 1.89 5.51
CA HIS A 54 -7.43 1.93 6.73
C HIS A 54 -8.40 0.78 6.90
N VAL A 55 -9.08 0.42 5.83
CA VAL A 55 -10.06 -0.69 5.80
C VAL A 55 -9.37 -2.03 5.61
N ARG A 56 -8.13 -2.04 5.10
CA ARG A 56 -7.32 -3.24 4.89
C ARG A 56 -5.83 -2.90 4.77
N ASP A 57 -5.01 -3.85 5.21
CA ASP A 57 -3.59 -3.90 4.91
C ASP A 57 -3.37 -4.56 3.55
N ILE A 58 -2.63 -3.90 2.67
CA ILE A 58 -2.32 -4.42 1.34
C ILE A 58 -0.84 -4.73 1.26
N TRP A 59 -0.51 -6.02 1.20
CA TRP A 59 0.86 -6.49 1.00
C TRP A 59 1.02 -7.03 -0.43
N THR A 60 2.01 -6.52 -1.14
CA THR A 60 2.36 -7.01 -2.48
C THR A 60 3.85 -7.27 -2.60
N LEU A 61 4.21 -8.16 -3.52
CA LEU A 61 5.59 -8.41 -3.91
C LEU A 61 5.76 -8.01 -5.38
N VAL A 62 6.60 -7.02 -5.65
CA VAL A 62 7.00 -6.67 -7.02
C VAL A 62 8.20 -7.52 -7.40
N GLN A 63 7.99 -8.49 -8.26
CA GLN A 63 9.03 -9.43 -8.68
C GLN A 63 10.18 -8.69 -9.39
N LEU A 64 11.42 -9.00 -9.00
CA LEU A 64 12.59 -8.44 -9.64
C LEU A 64 12.73 -8.97 -11.07
N GLY A 65 13.18 -8.11 -11.99
CA GLY A 65 13.38 -8.44 -13.41
C GLY A 65 12.10 -8.34 -14.25
N THR A 66 10.98 -8.91 -13.80
CA THR A 66 9.71 -8.89 -14.56
C THR A 66 8.80 -7.71 -14.20
N GLY A 67 8.87 -7.22 -12.95
CA GLY A 67 7.97 -6.20 -12.43
C GLY A 67 6.55 -6.70 -12.15
N VAL A 68 6.29 -8.01 -12.27
CA VAL A 68 4.98 -8.60 -11.96
C VAL A 68 4.66 -8.40 -10.48
N VAL A 69 3.45 -7.96 -10.19
CA VAL A 69 2.98 -7.71 -8.83
C VAL A 69 2.20 -8.92 -8.33
N TYR A 70 2.64 -9.49 -7.22
CA TYR A 70 1.93 -10.56 -6.52
C TYR A 70 1.23 -10.01 -5.28
N LYS A 71 -0.07 -10.27 -5.14
CA LYS A 71 -0.80 -9.98 -3.90
C LYS A 71 -0.50 -11.04 -2.86
N LEU A 72 -0.25 -10.61 -1.63
CA LEU A 72 0.09 -11.48 -0.52
C LEU A 72 -1.08 -11.55 0.47
N PRO A 73 -1.27 -12.68 1.18
CA PRO A 73 -2.36 -12.84 2.15
C PRO A 73 -2.14 -12.03 3.44
N GLY A 74 -0.96 -11.42 3.61
CA GLY A 74 -0.59 -10.61 4.76
C GLY A 74 0.92 -10.33 4.78
N GLN A 75 1.40 -9.70 5.86
CA GLN A 75 2.82 -9.43 6.06
C GLN A 75 3.61 -10.76 6.15
N PRO A 76 4.62 -10.97 5.29
CA PRO A 76 5.50 -12.13 5.41
C PRO A 76 6.26 -12.14 6.73
N LEU A 77 6.48 -13.33 7.28
CA LEU A 77 7.35 -13.56 8.42
C LEU A 77 8.65 -14.22 7.95
N ASP A 78 9.79 -13.78 8.48
CA ASP A 78 11.08 -14.42 8.21
C ASP A 78 11.21 -15.76 8.95
N SER A 79 12.34 -16.47 8.76
CA SER A 79 12.53 -17.81 9.36
C SER A 79 12.47 -17.81 10.90
N PRO A 80 12.95 -16.79 11.62
CA PRO A 80 12.69 -16.62 13.05
C PRO A 80 11.23 -16.27 13.44
N GLY A 81 10.36 -15.96 12.48
CA GLY A 81 8.98 -15.55 12.72
C GLY A 81 8.80 -14.04 12.94
N TYR A 82 9.81 -13.22 12.67
CA TYR A 82 9.71 -11.77 12.74
C TYR A 82 9.03 -11.20 11.48
N PRO A 83 8.18 -10.16 11.63
CA PRO A 83 7.58 -9.52 10.48
C PRO A 83 8.62 -8.86 9.58
N VAL A 84 8.57 -9.16 8.28
CA VAL A 84 9.49 -8.55 7.31
C VAL A 84 9.05 -7.11 7.04
N PRO A 85 9.93 -6.11 7.20
CA PRO A 85 9.54 -4.73 6.99
C PRO A 85 9.27 -4.43 5.51
N PRO A 86 8.37 -3.48 5.20
CA PRO A 86 8.16 -3.03 3.83
C PRO A 86 9.44 -2.57 3.14
N ALA A 87 9.42 -2.54 1.82
CA ALA A 87 10.53 -2.24 0.92
C ALA A 87 11.71 -3.22 0.95
N SER A 88 11.71 -4.24 1.83
CA SER A 88 12.73 -5.29 1.84
C SER A 88 12.74 -6.08 0.54
N ILE A 89 13.94 -6.53 0.14
CA ILE A 89 14.09 -7.51 -0.95
C ILE A 89 14.05 -8.90 -0.35
N VAL A 90 13.04 -9.68 -0.74
CA VAL A 90 12.77 -11.01 -0.19
C VAL A 90 12.74 -12.06 -1.29
N THR A 91 13.15 -13.26 -0.93
CA THR A 91 12.78 -14.48 -1.65
C THR A 91 11.70 -15.18 -0.84
N LEU A 92 10.53 -15.43 -1.42
CA LEU A 92 9.44 -16.11 -0.74
C LEU A 92 8.83 -17.23 -1.58
N ASP A 93 8.27 -18.23 -0.92
CA ASP A 93 7.52 -19.31 -1.56
C ASP A 93 6.02 -19.03 -1.46
N CYS A 94 5.40 -18.78 -2.61
CA CYS A 94 3.98 -18.47 -2.77
C CYS A 94 3.21 -19.70 -3.26
N THR A 95 2.07 -19.97 -2.62
CA THR A 95 1.05 -20.86 -3.17
C THR A 95 0.03 -20.00 -3.94
N PRO A 96 0.05 -20.01 -5.29
CA PRO A 96 -0.83 -19.17 -6.08
C PRO A 96 -2.30 -19.63 -6.01
N ASP A 97 -3.22 -18.69 -6.13
CA ASP A 97 -4.62 -18.96 -6.39
C ASP A 97 -4.77 -19.57 -7.80
N PRO A 98 -5.50 -20.69 -7.97
CA PRO A 98 -5.63 -21.34 -9.27
C PRO A 98 -6.30 -20.47 -10.35
N LYS A 99 -7.17 -19.54 -9.96
CA LYS A 99 -7.87 -18.62 -10.87
C LYS A 99 -7.10 -17.33 -11.10
N MET A 100 -6.27 -16.93 -10.14
CA MET A 100 -5.46 -15.72 -10.19
C MET A 100 -4.02 -16.02 -9.77
N PRO A 101 -3.15 -16.48 -10.69
CA PRO A 101 -1.79 -16.93 -10.35
C PRO A 101 -0.90 -15.88 -9.67
N THR A 102 -1.26 -14.60 -9.77
CA THR A 102 -0.59 -13.48 -9.10
C THR A 102 -1.12 -13.22 -7.68
N ASN A 103 -2.13 -13.94 -7.22
CA ASN A 103 -2.63 -13.84 -5.84
C ASN A 103 -2.09 -15.03 -5.05
N CYS A 104 -1.29 -14.77 -4.03
CA CYS A 104 -0.81 -15.79 -3.11
C CYS A 104 -1.88 -16.06 -2.06
N THR A 105 -2.28 -17.32 -1.93
CA THR A 105 -3.19 -17.77 -0.87
C THR A 105 -2.43 -18.13 0.42
N LYS A 106 -1.15 -18.51 0.28
CA LYS A 106 -0.26 -18.85 1.40
C LYS A 106 1.19 -18.49 1.08
N ILE A 107 1.93 -18.12 2.13
CA ILE A 107 3.40 -17.96 2.11
C ILE A 107 3.99 -18.99 3.08
N SER A 108 4.99 -19.77 2.65
CA SER A 108 5.60 -20.80 3.53
C SER A 108 7.06 -20.56 3.91
N ARG A 109 7.76 -19.67 3.21
CA ARG A 109 9.15 -19.29 3.48
C ARG A 109 9.31 -17.85 3.01
N ALA A 110 9.96 -17.00 3.81
CA ALA A 110 10.41 -15.69 3.38
C ALA A 110 11.83 -15.45 3.91
N GLU A 111 12.74 -15.17 3.01
CA GLU A 111 14.14 -14.90 3.30
C GLU A 111 14.49 -13.49 2.87
N VAL A 112 14.93 -12.69 3.83
CA VAL A 112 15.29 -11.31 3.57
C VAL A 112 16.73 -11.27 3.04
N SER A 113 16.86 -11.06 1.73
CA SER A 113 18.18 -10.86 1.11
C SER A 113 18.73 -9.45 1.37
N ARG A 114 17.84 -8.46 1.55
CA ARG A 114 18.21 -7.08 1.91
C ARG A 114 17.08 -6.42 2.67
N VAL A 115 17.34 -6.08 3.94
CA VAL A 115 16.48 -5.17 4.70
C VAL A 115 16.74 -3.76 4.18
N VAL A 116 15.71 -3.10 3.67
CA VAL A 116 15.81 -1.66 3.36
C VAL A 116 15.54 -0.89 4.65
N ALA A 117 16.30 0.18 4.88
CA ALA A 117 16.03 1.07 6.01
C ALA A 117 14.57 1.53 5.92
N PRO A 118 13.81 1.50 7.02
CA PRO A 118 12.37 1.76 6.98
C PRO A 118 12.04 3.17 6.51
N VAL A 119 13.03 4.08 6.50
CA VAL A 119 12.95 5.40 5.87
C VAL A 119 14.16 5.62 4.99
N ALA A 120 13.91 6.03 3.75
CA ALA A 120 14.96 6.54 2.88
C ALA A 120 15.51 7.80 3.54
N ARG A 121 16.73 7.73 4.11
CA ARG A 121 17.42 8.96 4.50
C ARG A 121 17.57 9.79 3.24
N VAL A 122 16.90 10.93 3.24
CA VAL A 122 17.01 11.86 2.12
C VAL A 122 18.42 12.43 2.21
N GLY A 123 19.29 12.03 1.28
CA GLY A 123 20.54 12.75 1.05
C GLY A 123 20.21 14.18 0.65
N THR A 124 21.12 15.12 0.89
CA THR A 124 20.93 16.52 0.48
C THR A 124 20.59 16.59 -1.01
N ASP A 125 19.50 17.28 -1.34
CA ASP A 125 19.05 17.61 -2.70
C ASP A 125 18.47 16.44 -3.54
N MET A 126 17.53 15.69 -2.98
CA MET A 126 16.76 14.71 -3.74
C MET A 126 15.82 15.40 -4.76
N LYS A 127 16.06 15.13 -6.05
CA LYS A 127 15.25 15.63 -7.17
C LYS A 127 14.30 14.56 -7.68
N LEU A 128 13.01 14.76 -7.45
CA LEU A 128 11.94 13.90 -7.93
C LEU A 128 11.51 14.32 -9.35
N ARG A 129 11.06 13.34 -10.15
CA ARG A 129 10.39 13.56 -11.43
C ARG A 129 9.01 12.91 -11.34
N LEU A 130 7.95 13.72 -11.26
CA LEU A 130 6.59 13.24 -10.99
C LEU A 130 5.72 13.27 -12.24
N LEU A 131 5.07 12.13 -12.51
CA LEU A 131 3.97 12.05 -13.47
C LEU A 131 2.66 11.89 -12.72
N VAL A 132 1.75 12.85 -12.90
CA VAL A 132 0.37 12.80 -12.41
C VAL A 132 -0.54 12.37 -13.55
N MET A 133 -1.13 11.19 -13.42
CA MET A 133 -2.10 10.62 -14.36
C MET A 133 -3.50 10.85 -13.84
N VAL A 134 -4.25 11.74 -14.51
CA VAL A 134 -5.66 11.96 -14.23
C VAL A 134 -6.47 10.92 -14.97
N VAL A 135 -6.93 9.91 -14.24
CA VAL A 135 -7.57 8.73 -14.79
C VAL A 135 -9.04 9.03 -15.08
N SER A 136 -9.49 8.63 -16.27
CA SER A 136 -10.90 8.62 -16.67
C SER A 136 -11.27 7.27 -17.25
N TYR A 137 -12.48 6.82 -16.97
CA TYR A 137 -12.98 5.53 -17.45
C TYR A 137 -13.81 5.71 -18.70
N MET A 138 -13.45 4.95 -19.74
CA MET A 138 -14.31 4.73 -20.90
C MET A 138 -15.29 3.60 -20.56
N ALA A 139 -16.55 3.77 -20.95
CA ALA A 139 -17.57 2.77 -20.71
C ALA A 139 -17.19 1.40 -21.31
N SER A 140 -17.57 0.33 -20.64
CA SER A 140 -17.46 -1.04 -21.12
C SER A 140 -18.72 -1.83 -20.76
N SER A 141 -18.75 -3.13 -21.08
CA SER A 141 -19.81 -4.02 -20.62
C SER A 141 -19.79 -4.25 -19.10
N SER A 142 -18.69 -3.96 -18.40
CA SER A 142 -18.56 -4.17 -16.95
C SER A 142 -18.95 -2.96 -16.12
N CYS A 143 -18.72 -1.74 -16.61
CA CYS A 143 -19.01 -0.51 -15.88
C CYS A 143 -19.09 0.72 -16.79
N GLY A 144 -19.79 1.75 -16.31
CA GLY A 144 -20.05 3.00 -17.05
C GLY A 144 -18.82 3.90 -17.18
N ALA A 145 -18.92 4.88 -18.09
CA ALA A 145 -17.90 5.92 -18.21
C ALA A 145 -17.87 6.79 -16.95
N ARG A 146 -16.67 7.21 -16.53
CA ARG A 146 -16.47 8.11 -15.39
C ARG A 146 -15.44 9.17 -15.76
N ALA A 147 -15.79 10.43 -15.53
CA ALA A 147 -14.88 11.54 -15.79
C ALA A 147 -13.75 11.57 -14.76
N GLY A 148 -12.55 11.97 -15.21
CA GLY A 148 -11.45 12.36 -14.32
C GLY A 148 -11.55 13.85 -13.97
N ALA A 149 -10.71 14.28 -13.03
CA ALA A 149 -10.58 15.69 -12.68
C ALA A 149 -10.05 16.55 -13.85
N ASN A 150 -10.15 17.88 -13.71
CA ASN A 150 -9.62 18.80 -14.72
C ASN A 150 -8.08 18.87 -14.64
N VAL A 151 -7.39 18.50 -15.74
CA VAL A 151 -5.92 18.47 -15.82
C VAL A 151 -5.28 19.85 -15.58
N ALA A 152 -5.90 20.94 -16.05
CA ALA A 152 -5.35 22.29 -15.87
C ALA A 152 -5.42 22.71 -14.39
N ASN A 153 -6.52 22.42 -13.71
CA ASN A 153 -6.67 22.70 -12.28
C ASN A 153 -5.64 21.90 -11.45
N LEU A 154 -5.45 20.62 -11.76
CA LEU A 154 -4.42 19.82 -11.08
C LEU A 154 -3.00 20.31 -11.38
N ARG A 155 -2.72 20.68 -12.63
CA ARG A 155 -1.43 21.27 -12.97
C ARG A 155 -1.17 22.51 -12.12
N TYR A 156 -2.14 23.41 -12.03
CA TYR A 156 -2.04 24.59 -11.16
C TYR A 156 -1.86 24.23 -9.68
N ALA A 157 -2.60 23.24 -9.17
CA ALA A 157 -2.48 22.79 -7.77
C ALA A 157 -1.07 22.26 -7.44
N TYR A 158 -0.41 21.56 -8.38
CA TYR A 158 0.97 21.10 -8.18
C TYR A 158 2.00 22.20 -8.39
N THR A 159 1.89 22.99 -9.47
CA THR A 159 2.97 23.85 -9.98
C THR A 159 2.80 25.33 -9.67
N GLY A 160 1.65 25.77 -9.17
CA GLY A 160 1.43 27.17 -8.80
C GLY A 160 2.35 27.63 -7.67
N ASP A 161 2.41 28.94 -7.41
CA ASP A 161 3.32 29.51 -6.42
C ASP A 161 3.11 28.97 -5.00
N LEU A 162 1.87 28.66 -4.65
CA LEU A 162 1.49 28.00 -3.39
C LEU A 162 1.19 26.50 -3.58
N GLY A 163 1.59 25.94 -4.72
CA GLY A 163 1.31 24.56 -5.10
C GLY A 163 2.14 23.54 -4.34
N TYR A 164 1.80 22.27 -4.53
CA TYR A 164 2.38 21.15 -3.80
C TYR A 164 3.90 21.02 -3.97
N MET A 165 4.45 21.45 -5.10
CA MET A 165 5.90 21.47 -5.31
C MET A 165 6.62 22.36 -4.32
N ASN A 166 6.16 23.60 -4.17
CA ASN A 166 6.74 24.55 -3.23
C ASN A 166 6.44 24.14 -1.78
N PHE A 167 5.27 23.57 -1.53
CA PHE A 167 4.92 23.07 -0.20
C PHE A 167 5.87 21.95 0.27
N LEU A 168 6.10 20.92 -0.55
CA LEU A 168 7.06 19.84 -0.23
C LEU A 168 8.48 20.38 -0.07
N ARG A 169 8.92 21.28 -0.97
CA ARG A 169 10.25 21.92 -0.87
C ARG A 169 10.41 22.64 0.46
N ASN A 170 9.42 23.45 0.85
CA ASN A 170 9.49 24.23 2.07
C ASN A 170 9.46 23.31 3.31
N CYS A 171 8.60 22.29 3.31
CA CYS A 171 8.50 21.33 4.42
C CYS A 171 9.72 20.42 4.56
N SER A 172 10.54 20.29 3.51
CA SER A 172 11.80 19.54 3.53
C SER A 172 13.03 20.43 3.62
N TYR A 173 12.88 21.74 3.82
CA TYR A 173 13.99 22.71 3.82
C TYR A 173 14.86 22.66 2.56
N GLY A 174 14.24 22.42 1.41
CA GLY A 174 14.92 22.27 0.13
C GLY A 174 15.53 20.89 -0.12
N GLN A 175 15.56 19.99 0.87
CA GLN A 175 16.17 18.67 0.70
C GLN A 175 15.43 17.79 -0.31
N VAL A 176 14.13 18.01 -0.53
CA VAL A 176 13.36 17.35 -1.57
C VAL A 176 12.74 18.38 -2.50
N THR A 177 12.97 18.22 -3.80
CA THR A 177 12.38 19.07 -4.82
C THR A 177 11.79 18.23 -5.94
N TYR A 178 10.79 18.76 -6.64
CA TYR A 178 10.41 18.22 -7.94
C TYR A 178 11.18 18.97 -9.03
N SER A 179 12.01 18.24 -9.77
CA SER A 179 12.69 18.74 -10.97
C SER A 179 11.74 18.88 -12.16
N ASN A 180 10.70 18.04 -12.20
CA ASN A 180 9.62 18.09 -13.18
C ASN A 180 8.34 17.54 -12.52
N VAL A 181 7.22 18.22 -12.76
CA VAL A 181 5.88 17.68 -12.57
C VAL A 181 5.12 17.79 -13.88
N THR A 182 4.65 16.67 -14.38
CA THR A 182 3.81 16.63 -15.57
C THR A 182 2.45 16.04 -15.23
N VAL A 183 1.38 16.71 -15.65
CA VAL A 183 0.00 16.27 -15.44
C VAL A 183 -0.62 15.96 -16.79
N ILE A 184 -1.09 14.72 -16.96
CA ILE A 184 -1.71 14.21 -18.18
C ILE A 184 -3.10 13.65 -17.91
N SER A 185 -3.97 13.69 -18.92
CA SER A 185 -5.18 12.87 -18.93
C SER A 185 -4.82 11.45 -19.36
N THR A 186 -5.38 10.45 -18.69
CA THR A 186 -5.18 9.04 -19.01
C THR A 186 -6.53 8.35 -19.11
N ARG A 187 -6.87 7.85 -20.30
CA ARG A 187 -8.12 7.13 -20.55
C ARG A 187 -7.88 5.64 -20.42
N VAL A 188 -8.68 4.96 -19.61
CA VAL A 188 -8.62 3.51 -19.42
C VAL A 188 -9.99 2.91 -19.69
N LEU A 189 -10.03 1.71 -20.26
CA LEU A 189 -11.28 0.98 -20.44
C LEU A 189 -11.76 0.47 -19.08
N CYS A 190 -13.01 0.74 -18.71
CA CYS A 190 -13.53 0.33 -17.42
C CYS A 190 -13.58 -1.19 -17.30
N THR A 191 -13.20 -1.75 -16.16
CA THR A 191 -13.33 -3.18 -15.84
C THR A 191 -13.87 -3.33 -14.43
N GLY A 192 -14.41 -4.50 -14.07
CA GLY A 192 -14.92 -4.75 -12.72
C GLY A 192 -13.89 -4.47 -11.61
N PHE A 193 -12.62 -4.80 -11.85
CA PHE A 193 -11.53 -4.51 -10.90
C PHE A 193 -11.31 -3.01 -10.70
N LEU A 194 -11.38 -2.23 -11.79
CA LEU A 194 -11.22 -0.78 -11.73
C LEU A 194 -12.38 -0.09 -11.00
N ASP A 195 -13.60 -0.63 -11.13
CA ASP A 195 -14.80 -0.11 -10.45
C ASP A 195 -14.83 -0.48 -8.96
N GLN A 196 -14.17 -1.58 -8.58
CA GLN A 196 -13.96 -2.03 -7.19
C GLN A 196 -12.74 -1.38 -6.51
N CYS A 197 -12.17 -0.33 -7.11
CA CYS A 197 -10.98 0.36 -6.62
C CYS A 197 -9.78 -0.56 -6.37
N ASP A 198 -9.50 -1.47 -7.32
CA ASP A 198 -8.23 -2.21 -7.33
C ASP A 198 -7.08 -1.28 -7.74
N GLU A 199 -6.34 -0.80 -6.75
CA GLU A 199 -5.34 0.25 -6.94
C GLU A 199 -4.17 -0.17 -7.86
N GLU A 200 -3.81 -1.46 -7.85
CA GLU A 200 -2.80 -2.03 -8.74
C GLU A 200 -3.30 -2.08 -10.19
N SER A 201 -4.54 -2.51 -10.41
CA SER A 201 -5.16 -2.50 -11.73
C SER A 201 -5.28 -1.07 -12.26
N ILE A 202 -5.64 -0.10 -11.42
CA ILE A 202 -5.69 1.32 -11.80
C ILE A 202 -4.30 1.78 -12.23
N ALA A 203 -3.28 1.52 -11.42
CA ALA A 203 -1.91 1.93 -11.71
C ALA A 203 -1.35 1.27 -12.99
N LEU A 204 -1.60 -0.02 -13.18
CA LEU A 204 -1.18 -0.77 -14.36
C LEU A 204 -1.87 -0.24 -15.62
N ASN A 205 -3.20 -0.12 -15.62
CA ASN A 205 -3.95 0.33 -16.79
C ASN A 205 -3.61 1.78 -17.15
N ALA A 206 -3.43 2.65 -16.15
CA ALA A 206 -3.01 4.03 -16.38
C ALA A 206 -1.62 4.10 -17.01
N ARG A 207 -0.63 3.36 -16.46
CA ARG A 207 0.72 3.32 -17.03
C ARG A 207 0.75 2.70 -18.43
N THR A 208 -0.02 1.65 -18.69
CA THR A 208 -0.12 1.06 -20.03
C THR A 208 -0.71 2.05 -21.03
N SER A 209 -1.80 2.73 -20.66
CA SER A 209 -2.42 3.77 -21.49
C SER A 209 -1.45 4.93 -21.78
N ALA A 210 -0.77 5.44 -20.76
CA ALA A 210 0.24 6.49 -20.92
C ALA A 210 1.46 6.02 -21.74
N THR A 211 1.91 4.78 -21.56
CA THR A 211 3.01 4.19 -22.37
C THR A 211 2.61 4.08 -23.83
N ASN A 212 1.39 3.64 -24.13
CA ASN A 212 0.89 3.54 -25.49
C ASN A 212 0.75 4.91 -26.16
N GLN A 213 0.40 5.94 -25.40
CA GLN A 213 0.22 7.29 -25.92
C GLN A 213 1.52 8.07 -26.08
N TYR A 214 2.44 7.99 -25.12
CA TYR A 214 3.65 8.84 -25.05
C TYR A 214 4.96 8.07 -25.21
N GLY A 215 4.91 6.74 -25.21
CA GLY A 215 6.07 5.86 -25.39
C GLY A 215 6.78 5.48 -24.08
N PRO A 216 7.57 4.38 -24.06
CA PRO A 216 8.33 3.94 -22.89
C PRO A 216 9.41 4.94 -22.43
N ALA A 217 10.01 5.66 -23.36
CA ALA A 217 11.03 6.69 -23.06
C ALA A 217 10.43 7.83 -22.21
N PHE A 218 9.19 8.24 -22.50
CA PHE A 218 8.47 9.22 -21.69
C PHE A 218 8.25 8.69 -20.27
N MET A 219 7.76 7.45 -20.13
CA MET A 219 7.45 6.87 -18.82
C MET A 219 8.70 6.69 -17.94
N SER A 220 9.82 6.26 -18.53
CA SER A 220 11.09 6.11 -17.81
C SER A 220 11.76 7.44 -17.42
N SER A 221 11.28 8.57 -17.95
CA SER A 221 11.74 9.90 -17.53
C SER A 221 11.20 10.33 -16.16
N TYR A 222 10.27 9.59 -15.57
CA TYR A 222 9.70 9.86 -14.25
C TYR A 222 10.13 8.83 -13.22
N SER A 223 10.23 9.27 -11.96
CA SER A 223 10.61 8.44 -10.81
C SER A 223 9.49 8.26 -9.79
N ARG A 224 8.39 9.01 -9.92
CA ARG A 224 7.21 8.98 -9.05
C ARG A 224 5.96 9.03 -9.92
N PHE A 225 4.92 8.33 -9.48
CA PHE A 225 3.66 8.22 -10.20
C PHE A 225 2.50 8.51 -9.25
N THR A 226 1.66 9.46 -9.63
CA THR A 226 0.41 9.74 -8.95
C THR A 226 -0.75 9.39 -9.86
N TYR A 227 -1.75 8.70 -9.31
CA TYR A 227 -2.98 8.34 -10.01
C TYR A 227 -4.16 9.08 -9.36
N VAL A 228 -4.80 9.94 -10.13
CA VAL A 228 -5.99 10.65 -9.66
C VAL A 228 -7.19 9.91 -10.20
N LEU A 229 -7.97 9.34 -9.29
CA LEU A 229 -9.11 8.49 -9.58
C LEU A 229 -10.20 9.26 -10.35
N PRO A 230 -11.04 8.57 -11.14
CA PRO A 230 -12.28 9.14 -11.64
C PRO A 230 -13.26 9.51 -10.52
N TYR A 231 -14.18 10.42 -10.81
CA TYR A 231 -15.25 10.78 -9.87
C TYR A 231 -16.13 9.57 -9.51
N GLY A 232 -16.62 9.54 -8.27
CA GLY A 232 -17.57 8.54 -7.78
C GLY A 232 -16.96 7.22 -7.30
N LEU A 233 -15.63 7.12 -7.14
CA LEU A 233 -14.97 5.92 -6.61
C LEU A 233 -14.73 5.94 -5.10
N LEU A 234 -14.98 7.07 -4.41
CA LEU A 234 -14.70 7.20 -2.98
C LEU A 234 -15.35 6.08 -2.15
N SER A 235 -16.61 5.74 -2.41
CA SER A 235 -17.32 4.67 -1.68
C SER A 235 -16.74 3.27 -1.93
N ALA A 236 -16.17 3.02 -3.10
CA ALA A 236 -15.52 1.74 -3.43
C ALA A 236 -14.11 1.66 -2.82
N CYS A 237 -13.38 2.77 -2.80
CA CYS A 237 -12.03 2.84 -2.26
C CYS A 237 -12.02 2.84 -0.73
N GLY A 238 -12.90 3.62 -0.09
CA GLY A 238 -12.93 3.80 1.37
C GLY A 238 -11.84 4.74 1.91
N TRP A 239 -11.11 5.43 1.03
CA TRP A 239 -10.05 6.37 1.37
C TRP A 239 -10.00 7.52 0.35
N VAL A 240 -9.42 8.67 0.75
CA VAL A 240 -9.22 9.86 -0.10
C VAL A 240 -7.80 9.99 -0.64
N GLY A 241 -6.83 9.40 0.06
CA GLY A 241 -5.44 9.23 -0.35
C GLY A 241 -4.96 7.81 -0.04
N LEU A 242 -4.04 7.29 -0.83
CA LEU A 242 -3.36 6.02 -0.61
C LEU A 242 -1.95 6.10 -1.16
N ALA A 243 -0.98 5.47 -0.50
CA ALA A 243 0.39 5.43 -0.98
C ALA A 243 1.11 4.12 -0.65
N GLU A 244 2.18 3.85 -1.40
CA GLU A 244 3.15 2.84 -1.02
C GLU A 244 4.02 3.32 0.15
N LEU A 245 4.22 2.44 1.14
CA LEU A 245 5.00 2.68 2.35
C LEU A 245 6.15 1.66 2.47
N SER A 246 7.39 1.95 2.07
CA SER A 246 7.84 3.06 1.23
C SER A 246 7.82 2.69 -0.25
N GLY A 247 7.71 3.68 -1.13
CA GLY A 247 7.56 3.42 -2.56
C GLY A 247 7.61 4.67 -3.43
N THR A 248 6.95 4.59 -4.58
CA THR A 248 6.98 5.57 -5.68
C THR A 248 5.60 5.94 -6.19
N GLN A 249 4.57 5.27 -5.69
CA GLN A 249 3.21 5.39 -6.18
C GLN A 249 2.26 5.93 -5.12
N THR A 250 1.31 6.73 -5.59
CA THR A 250 0.28 7.37 -4.79
C THR A 250 -1.03 7.46 -5.58
N TRP A 251 -2.16 7.35 -4.89
CA TRP A 251 -3.50 7.47 -5.44
C TRP A 251 -4.31 8.51 -4.66
N TYR A 252 -5.17 9.24 -5.34
CA TYR A 252 -6.04 10.24 -4.72
C TYR A 252 -7.43 10.26 -5.34
N THR A 253 -8.45 10.53 -4.52
CA THR A 253 -9.76 10.91 -5.04
C THR A 253 -9.71 12.31 -5.68
N PRO A 254 -10.55 12.58 -6.69
CA PRO A 254 -10.52 13.82 -7.49
C PRO A 254 -11.25 15.01 -6.82
N ASP A 255 -11.23 15.10 -5.49
CA ASP A 255 -12.04 16.04 -4.71
C ASP A 255 -11.22 16.86 -3.69
N GLY A 256 -11.92 17.67 -2.91
CA GLY A 256 -11.36 18.61 -1.93
C GLY A 256 -10.66 17.96 -0.74
N ASP A 257 -10.95 16.69 -0.45
CA ASP A 257 -10.31 15.93 0.63
C ASP A 257 -9.16 15.07 0.09
N GLY A 258 -9.24 14.65 -1.17
CA GLY A 258 -8.18 13.95 -1.90
C GLY A 258 -7.13 14.89 -2.50
N VAL A 259 -7.00 14.86 -3.83
CA VAL A 259 -5.87 15.51 -4.54
C VAL A 259 -5.82 17.02 -4.41
N PHE A 260 -6.95 17.69 -4.07
CA PHE A 260 -6.98 19.13 -3.89
C PHE A 260 -6.66 19.57 -2.45
N ASN A 261 -6.49 18.62 -1.53
CA ASN A 261 -6.05 18.88 -0.16
C ASN A 261 -4.52 18.79 -0.08
N LYS A 262 -3.86 19.90 0.29
CA LYS A 262 -2.39 19.94 0.40
C LYS A 262 -1.83 19.00 1.47
N GLY A 263 -2.56 18.82 2.57
CA GLY A 263 -2.21 17.93 3.68
C GLY A 263 -2.21 16.49 3.21
N THR A 264 -3.32 16.04 2.59
CA THR A 264 -3.43 14.71 1.97
C THR A 264 -2.32 14.49 0.93
N VAL A 265 -2.05 15.46 0.06
CA VAL A 265 -0.99 15.30 -0.95
C VAL A 265 0.38 15.13 -0.31
N LEU A 266 0.69 15.91 0.73
CA LEU A 266 1.94 15.79 1.46
C LEU A 266 2.00 14.47 2.25
N GLN A 267 0.93 14.06 2.93
CA GLN A 267 0.81 12.80 3.67
C GLN A 267 1.21 11.61 2.80
N GLU A 268 0.55 11.47 1.65
CA GLU A 268 0.78 10.36 0.75
C GLU A 268 2.17 10.42 0.09
N SER A 269 2.72 11.62 -0.09
CA SER A 269 4.10 11.80 -0.52
C SER A 269 5.10 11.35 0.56
N LEU A 270 4.79 11.55 1.84
CA LEU A 270 5.63 11.15 2.97
C LEU A 270 5.59 9.64 3.22
N HIS A 271 4.47 8.97 2.95
CA HIS A 271 4.40 7.51 2.92
C HIS A 271 5.42 6.90 1.95
N ASN A 272 5.58 7.50 0.76
CA ASN A 272 6.62 7.07 -0.19
C ASN A 272 8.06 7.14 0.36
N PHE A 273 8.29 7.90 1.43
CA PHE A 273 9.56 7.97 2.16
C PHE A 273 9.63 7.08 3.39
N GLY A 274 8.58 6.34 3.73
CA GLY A 274 8.57 5.42 4.89
C GLY A 274 8.00 6.03 6.18
N ILE A 275 7.25 7.12 6.07
CA ILE A 275 6.59 7.76 7.22
C ILE A 275 5.20 7.18 7.40
N TYR A 276 4.84 6.83 8.63
CA TYR A 276 3.54 6.27 8.99
C TYR A 276 2.62 7.40 9.46
N HIS A 277 1.32 7.14 9.61
CA HIS A 277 0.39 8.14 10.11
C HIS A 277 0.83 8.73 11.47
N GLY A 278 0.26 9.88 11.81
CA GLY A 278 0.44 10.54 13.10
C GLY A 278 -0.60 10.01 14.07
N TRP A 279 -0.17 9.64 15.28
CA TRP A 279 -1.06 9.22 16.36
C TRP A 279 -1.04 10.21 17.50
N ARG A 280 -2.21 10.49 18.06
CA ARG A 280 -2.35 11.26 19.30
C ARG A 280 -3.39 10.60 20.18
N ASN A 281 -3.08 10.46 21.47
CA ASN A 281 -3.99 9.88 22.46
C ASN A 281 -4.55 8.50 22.08
N GLY A 282 -3.72 7.65 21.46
CA GLY A 282 -4.10 6.29 21.06
C GLY A 282 -4.96 6.20 19.80
N SER A 283 -5.28 7.33 19.16
CA SER A 283 -6.03 7.36 17.91
C SER A 283 -5.14 7.76 16.75
N GLU A 284 -5.29 7.04 15.64
CA GLU A 284 -4.73 7.42 14.35
C GLU A 284 -5.30 8.78 13.92
N TYR A 285 -4.52 9.53 13.16
CA TYR A 285 -4.84 10.84 12.60
C TYR A 285 -5.07 12.02 13.56
N GLN A 286 -5.21 11.79 14.86
CA GLN A 286 -5.50 12.86 15.83
C GLN A 286 -4.33 13.83 16.08
N ASP A 287 -3.18 13.64 15.42
CA ASP A 287 -2.09 14.61 15.46
C ASP A 287 -2.27 15.73 14.41
N ASN A 288 -3.01 16.77 14.78
CA ASN A 288 -3.24 17.93 13.91
C ASN A 288 -1.98 18.80 13.69
N SER A 289 -0.82 18.45 14.27
CA SER A 289 0.41 19.21 14.11
C SER A 289 1.22 18.84 12.86
N THR A 290 0.86 17.75 12.17
CA THR A 290 1.57 17.22 11.00
C THR A 290 0.61 16.76 9.90
N ALA A 291 1.06 16.81 8.64
CA ALA A 291 0.39 16.15 7.52
C ALA A 291 0.29 14.63 7.65
N MET A 292 1.01 13.98 8.57
CA MET A 292 0.77 12.55 8.84
C MET A 292 -0.47 12.32 9.71
N GLY A 293 -0.97 13.35 10.39
CA GLY A 293 -2.29 13.35 11.02
C GLY A 293 -3.30 14.11 10.15
N LEU A 294 -4.29 14.78 10.76
CA LEU A 294 -5.23 15.65 10.03
C LEU A 294 -4.69 17.07 9.76
N GLY A 295 -3.39 17.30 10.00
CA GLY A 295 -2.78 18.61 9.86
C GLY A 295 -2.59 19.02 8.40
N ASN A 296 -2.78 20.32 8.12
CA ASN A 296 -2.40 20.94 6.85
C ASN A 296 -1.02 21.62 6.96
N SER A 297 -0.08 20.94 7.62
CA SER A 297 1.22 21.44 8.06
C SER A 297 2.37 20.56 7.59
N CYS A 298 3.60 21.06 7.76
CA CYS A 298 4.81 20.27 7.50
C CYS A 298 4.97 19.12 8.50
N PRO A 299 5.88 18.15 8.24
CA PRO A 299 6.10 17.03 9.14
C PRO A 299 6.47 17.47 10.56
N SER A 300 6.11 16.65 11.55
CA SER A 300 6.46 16.87 12.96
C SER A 300 7.97 16.72 13.19
N ALA A 301 8.48 17.22 14.32
CA ALA A 301 9.91 17.11 14.65
C ALA A 301 10.45 15.65 14.61
N PRO A 302 9.74 14.63 15.15
CA PRO A 302 10.12 13.23 14.98
C PRO A 302 10.23 12.78 13.52
N GLU A 303 9.28 13.18 12.67
CA GLU A 303 9.24 12.83 11.25
C GLU A 303 10.39 13.50 10.48
N LEU A 304 10.58 14.81 10.67
CA LEU A 304 11.69 15.56 10.08
C LEU A 304 13.03 14.94 10.44
N ARG A 305 13.21 14.54 11.71
CA ARG A 305 14.44 13.87 12.16
C ARG A 305 14.61 12.49 11.52
N ARG A 306 13.53 11.74 11.37
CA ARG A 306 13.53 10.40 10.77
C ARG A 306 13.88 10.46 9.28
N LEU A 307 13.36 11.45 8.57
CA LEU A 307 13.65 11.75 7.16
C LEU A 307 15.08 12.26 6.95
N GLY A 308 15.67 12.89 7.97
CA GLY A 308 16.94 13.59 7.88
C GLY A 308 16.82 15.05 7.44
N TRP A 309 15.59 15.57 7.37
CA TRP A 309 15.30 16.94 6.94
C TRP A 309 15.65 17.99 7.98
N ALA A 310 15.68 17.60 9.25
CA ALA A 310 16.10 18.46 10.34
C ALA A 310 17.01 17.76 11.34
N LEU A 311 17.86 18.55 12.00
CA LEU A 311 18.81 18.11 13.01
C LEU A 311 18.44 18.67 14.39
N PRO A 312 18.60 17.87 15.46
CA PRO A 312 18.36 18.36 16.81
C PRO A 312 19.49 19.27 17.26
N LEU A 313 19.16 20.33 17.99
CA LEU A 313 20.14 21.23 18.63
C LEU A 313 21.00 20.47 19.66
N ALA A 314 20.36 19.56 20.38
CA ALA A 314 21.03 18.72 21.35
C ALA A 314 20.37 17.34 21.45
N GLN A 315 21.17 16.36 21.85
CA GLN A 315 20.71 15.03 22.25
C GLN A 315 20.93 14.84 23.75
N LEU A 316 19.83 14.73 24.49
CA LEU A 316 19.80 14.46 25.92
C LEU A 316 19.76 12.97 26.20
N ASN A 317 20.72 12.49 26.96
CA ASN A 317 20.86 11.10 27.41
C ASN A 317 21.61 11.10 28.76
N ARG A 318 21.90 9.94 29.34
CA ARG A 318 22.52 9.79 30.66
C ARG A 318 23.86 10.52 30.80
N SER A 319 24.66 10.61 29.72
CA SER A 319 25.95 11.31 29.75
C SER A 319 25.81 12.82 29.51
N THR A 320 24.72 13.27 28.87
CA THR A 320 24.54 14.68 28.48
C THR A 320 23.52 15.43 29.32
N LEU A 321 22.76 14.75 30.19
CA LEU A 321 21.84 15.35 31.14
C LEU A 321 22.04 14.73 32.53
N ALA A 322 22.75 15.44 33.41
CA ALA A 322 23.01 14.97 34.76
C ALA A 322 21.72 14.98 35.61
N THR A 323 21.62 14.03 36.53
CA THR A 323 20.49 13.91 37.47
C THR A 323 20.30 15.21 38.25
N ARG A 324 19.04 15.66 38.41
CA ARG A 324 18.67 16.90 39.12
C ARG A 324 19.29 18.18 38.54
N THR A 325 19.62 18.18 37.24
CA THR A 325 20.04 19.39 36.53
C THR A 325 18.97 19.85 35.56
N PHE A 326 18.90 21.17 35.36
CA PHE A 326 18.08 21.79 34.33
C PHE A 326 18.97 22.26 33.19
N LYS A 327 18.46 22.16 31.97
CA LYS A 327 19.08 22.74 30.77
C LYS A 327 18.06 23.60 30.06
N ALA A 328 18.44 24.84 29.78
CA ALA A 328 17.64 25.76 28.98
C ALA A 328 18.08 25.71 27.52
N PHE A 329 17.12 25.81 26.61
CA PHE A 329 17.34 25.86 25.17
C PHE A 329 16.47 26.96 24.57
N MET A 330 17.00 27.65 23.55
CA MET A 330 16.21 28.51 22.68
C MET A 330 16.04 27.76 21.36
N LEU A 331 14.81 27.37 21.05
CA LEU A 331 14.49 26.65 19.83
C LEU A 331 13.86 27.61 18.83
N PRO A 332 14.42 27.75 17.61
CA PRO A 332 13.73 28.45 16.54
C PRO A 332 12.46 27.68 16.15
N ALA A 333 11.48 28.39 15.58
CA ALA A 333 10.30 27.74 15.03
C ALA A 333 10.69 26.76 13.92
N THR A 334 9.99 25.62 13.83
CA THR A 334 10.30 24.55 12.87
C THR A 334 10.37 25.07 11.44
N TYR A 335 9.49 25.98 11.02
CA TYR A 335 9.53 26.51 9.65
C TYR A 335 10.74 27.42 9.35
N ALA A 336 11.47 27.90 10.36
CA ALA A 336 12.51 28.90 10.19
C ALA A 336 13.88 28.31 9.83
N THR A 337 14.19 27.10 10.29
CA THR A 337 15.48 26.44 10.03
C THR A 337 15.36 24.92 10.15
N SER A 338 16.15 24.20 9.35
CA SER A 338 16.36 22.76 9.47
C SER A 338 17.28 22.38 10.62
N ASP A 339 18.08 23.31 11.13
CA ASP A 339 19.08 23.05 12.14
C ASP A 339 18.68 23.61 13.51
N GLY A 340 18.80 22.77 14.54
CA GLY A 340 18.60 23.19 15.91
C GLY A 340 17.15 23.45 16.34
N ASN A 341 16.14 23.06 15.54
CA ASN A 341 14.73 23.35 15.83
C ASN A 341 14.04 22.37 16.79
N MET A 342 14.78 21.38 17.31
CA MET A 342 14.25 20.36 18.21
C MET A 342 15.32 19.86 19.19
N ILE A 343 14.88 19.23 20.28
CA ILE A 343 15.75 18.50 21.20
C ILE A 343 15.40 17.02 21.11
N ARG A 344 16.42 16.17 20.99
CA ARG A 344 16.23 14.72 21.02
C ARG A 344 16.47 14.20 22.42
N ILE A 345 15.54 13.41 22.95
CA ILE A 345 15.71 12.71 24.23
C ILE A 345 15.92 11.21 23.93
N GLN A 346 17.05 10.67 24.40
CA GLN A 346 17.36 9.24 24.36
C GLN A 346 17.49 8.75 25.81
N PRO A 347 16.42 8.16 26.38
CA PRO A 347 16.35 7.85 27.81
C PRO A 347 17.08 6.56 28.17
N ASN A 348 18.39 6.49 27.89
CA ASN A 348 19.27 5.36 28.24
C ASN A 348 19.61 5.28 29.75
N TRP A 349 18.97 6.09 30.58
CA TRP A 349 19.00 5.99 32.06
C TRP A 349 17.91 5.06 32.61
N LEU A 350 16.92 4.67 31.80
CA LEU A 350 15.94 3.66 32.15
C LEU A 350 16.57 2.27 31.91
N LEU A 351 16.68 1.45 32.95
CA LEU A 351 17.24 0.11 32.86
C LEU A 351 16.53 -0.70 31.75
N SER A 352 17.32 -1.42 30.95
CA SER A 352 16.97 -2.08 29.68
C SER A 352 15.71 -2.96 29.69
N LYS A 353 15.19 -3.36 30.87
CA LYS A 353 13.94 -4.14 30.98
C LYS A 353 12.69 -3.33 30.59
N ALA A 354 12.70 -2.00 30.73
CA ALA A 354 11.56 -1.16 30.35
C ALA A 354 11.54 -0.79 28.84
N TYR A 355 12.66 -1.00 28.12
CA TYR A 355 12.86 -0.53 26.74
C TYR A 355 13.02 -1.65 25.71
N LYS A 356 12.76 -2.91 26.06
CA LYS A 356 12.80 -4.04 25.10
C LYS A 356 11.82 -3.87 23.92
N ASN A 357 10.87 -2.94 23.99
CA ASN A 357 9.92 -2.65 22.91
C ASN A 357 10.25 -1.42 22.07
N ALA A 358 11.38 -0.72 22.30
CA ALA A 358 11.71 0.50 21.55
C ALA A 358 12.62 0.26 20.32
N GLY A 359 13.35 -0.86 20.29
CA GLY A 359 14.12 -1.31 19.11
C GLY A 359 13.31 -2.23 18.19
N THR A 360 12.28 -2.85 18.75
CA THR A 360 11.21 -3.59 18.07
C THR A 360 9.89 -2.98 18.54
N CYS A 361 9.55 -1.80 18.05
CA CYS A 361 8.13 -1.52 17.83
C CYS A 361 7.70 -2.50 16.74
N THR A 362 7.37 -3.74 17.13
CA THR A 362 6.29 -4.45 16.47
C THR A 362 5.09 -3.53 16.62
N TRP A 363 4.80 -2.79 15.55
CA TRP A 363 3.61 -1.99 15.38
C TRP A 363 2.41 -2.94 15.40
N ARG A 364 2.01 -3.33 16.60
CA ARG A 364 0.65 -3.74 16.92
C ARG A 364 0.21 -2.78 18.01
N CYS A 365 -0.18 -1.59 17.59
CA CYS A 365 -1.21 -0.87 18.33
C CYS A 365 -2.48 -1.69 18.11
N ALA A 366 -3.12 -2.08 19.21
CA ALA A 366 -4.26 -2.99 19.25
C ALA A 366 -5.41 -2.55 18.35
#